data_AF-A0A6B3HQ00-F1
#
_entry.id   AF-A0A6B3HQ00-F1
#
_cell.length_a   1.000
_cell.length_b   1.000
_cell.length_c   1.000
_cell.angle_alpha   90.00
_cell.angle_beta   90.00
_cell.angle_gamma   90.00
#
_symmetry.space_group_name_H-M   'P 1'
#
loop_
_entity.id
_entity.type
_entity.pdbx_description
1 polymer ?
#
loop_
_entity_poly.entity_id
_entity_poly.type
_entity_poly.pdbx_seq_one_letter_code
_entity_poly.pdbx_strand_id
1 'polypeptide(L)'
;MESRPNSATHTASAPGAGLTTGTVARRLGVSPTTLRSWDRRYGLGPAAREDGRHRRWTPGDVALLEEMCRLTAAGVPPGEAARTALHAFG
;
A
#
# COMPACT_ATOMS: atom_id res chain seq x y z
N MET A 1 -9.46 -17.91 22.89
CA MET A 1 -9.33 -18.88 21.77
C MET A 1 -10.74 -19.29 21.42
N GLU A 2 -11.33 -19.02 20.26
CA GLU A 2 -10.83 -19.09 18.88
C GLU A 2 -11.72 -18.27 17.94
N SER A 3 -11.13 -17.86 16.83
CA SER A 3 -11.74 -17.80 15.49
C SER A 3 -13.07 -17.05 15.34
N ARG A 4 -12.96 -15.77 14.97
CA ARG A 4 -14.02 -15.10 14.18
C ARG A 4 -13.58 -15.01 12.72
N PRO A 5 -14.13 -15.83 11.81
CA PRO A 5 -13.89 -15.66 10.38
C PRO A 5 -14.74 -14.49 9.88
N ASN A 6 -14.12 -13.33 9.64
CA ASN A 6 -14.75 -12.29 8.84
C ASN A 6 -14.23 -12.39 7.40
N SER A 7 -14.69 -13.42 6.68
CA SER A 7 -14.55 -13.48 5.22
C SER A 7 -15.63 -12.61 4.59
N ALA A 8 -15.47 -11.29 4.74
CA ALA A 8 -16.22 -10.33 3.96
C ALA A 8 -15.82 -10.49 2.49
N THR A 9 -16.77 -11.00 1.72
CA THR A 9 -17.01 -10.86 0.28
C THR A 9 -15.86 -10.22 -0.51
N HIS A 10 -15.08 -11.08 -1.17
CA HIS A 10 -14.04 -10.67 -2.12
C HIS A 10 -14.66 -10.36 -3.49
N THR A 11 -15.50 -9.33 -3.58
CA THR A 11 -16.11 -8.97 -4.88
C THR A 11 -15.15 -8.10 -5.69
N ALA A 12 -14.61 -8.73 -6.73
CA ALA A 12 -14.21 -8.19 -8.02
C ALA A 12 -13.31 -6.93 -8.03
N SER A 13 -12.05 -7.17 -8.40
CA SER A 13 -11.12 -6.21 -8.97
C SER A 13 -11.69 -5.61 -10.26
N ALA A 14 -12.31 -4.43 -10.18
CA ALA A 14 -12.64 -3.62 -11.35
C ALA A 14 -11.34 -2.98 -11.90
N PRO A 15 -10.94 -3.25 -13.15
CA PRO A 15 -9.75 -2.64 -13.76
C PRO A 15 -10.05 -1.17 -14.10
N GLY A 16 -9.79 -0.27 -13.17
CA GLY A 16 -10.00 1.18 -13.34
C GLY A 16 -10.26 1.92 -12.04
N ALA A 17 -10.71 1.22 -10.99
CA ALA A 17 -10.92 1.80 -9.67
C ALA A 17 -9.73 1.42 -8.79
N GLY A 18 -8.89 2.39 -8.40
CA GLY A 18 -7.64 2.13 -7.67
C GLY A 18 -7.81 1.17 -6.48
N LEU A 19 -6.76 0.39 -6.21
CA LEU A 19 -6.76 -0.73 -5.28
C LEU A 19 -6.99 -0.26 -3.85
N THR A 20 -7.72 -1.04 -3.05
CA THR A 20 -7.86 -0.74 -1.62
C THR A 20 -6.59 -1.09 -0.86
N THR A 21 -6.33 -0.42 0.26
CA THR A 21 -5.17 -0.73 1.13
C THR A 21 -5.12 -2.21 1.53
N GLY A 22 -6.27 -2.85 1.77
CA GLY A 22 -6.32 -4.28 2.11
C GLY A 22 -5.87 -5.18 0.95
N THR A 23 -6.29 -4.86 -0.27
CA THR A 23 -5.86 -5.57 -1.48
C THR A 23 -4.36 -5.43 -1.71
N VAL A 24 -3.82 -4.21 -1.58
CA VAL A 24 -2.39 -3.93 -1.76
C VAL A 24 -1.56 -4.62 -0.68
N ALA A 25 -1.98 -4.53 0.58
CA ALA A 25 -1.32 -5.18 1.71
C ALA A 25 -1.12 -6.69 1.46
N ARG A 26 -2.19 -7.37 1.05
CA ARG A 26 -2.13 -8.81 0.76
C ARG A 26 -1.25 -9.13 -0.45
N ARG A 27 -1.27 -8.30 -1.50
CA ARG A 27 -0.40 -8.48 -2.68
C ARG A 27 1.08 -8.38 -2.30
N LEU A 28 1.41 -7.47 -1.40
CA LEU A 28 2.79 -7.20 -0.94
C LEU A 28 3.24 -8.09 0.22
N GLY A 29 2.32 -8.84 0.85
CA GLY A 29 2.62 -9.62 2.05
C GLY A 29 2.89 -8.76 3.31
N VAL A 30 2.45 -7.50 3.32
CA VAL A 30 2.61 -6.59 4.46
C VAL A 30 1.28 -6.32 5.15
N SER A 31 1.31 -5.87 6.41
CA SER A 31 0.09 -5.47 7.11
C SER A 31 -0.50 -4.17 6.52
N PRO A 32 -1.85 -4.04 6.45
CA PRO A 32 -2.51 -2.77 6.13
C PRO A 32 -2.14 -1.62 7.07
N THR A 33 -1.69 -1.92 8.30
CA THR A 33 -1.19 -0.91 9.24
C THR A 33 0.19 -0.39 8.83
N THR A 34 1.06 -1.23 8.27
CA THR A 34 2.37 -0.83 7.73
C THR A 34 2.20 0.13 6.56
N LEU A 35 1.31 -0.20 5.63
CA LEU A 35 1.00 0.69 4.50
C LEU A 35 0.46 2.04 4.95
N ARG A 36 -0.47 2.07 5.92
CA ARG A 36 -0.96 3.33 6.50
C ARG A 36 0.13 4.13 7.21
N SER A 37 1.08 3.45 7.85
CA SER A 37 2.21 4.11 8.50
C SER A 37 3.14 4.76 7.47
N TRP A 38 3.48 4.05 6.40
CA TRP A 38 4.31 4.58 5.31
C TRP A 38 3.63 5.71 4.54
N ASP A 39 2.34 5.55 4.23
CA ASP A 39 1.51 6.58 3.61
C ASP A 39 1.53 7.89 4.42
N ARG A 40 1.27 7.80 5.74
CA ARG A 40 1.30 8.96 6.64
C ARG A 40 2.68 9.58 6.83
N ARG A 41 3.74 8.77 6.79
CA ARG A 41 5.10 9.20 7.13
C ARG A 41 5.86 9.76 5.92
N TYR A 42 5.66 9.17 4.74
CA TYR A 42 6.43 9.47 3.53
C TYR A 42 5.60 10.10 2.41
N GLY A 43 4.27 10.21 2.57
CA GLY A 43 3.41 10.87 1.57
C GLY A 43 3.41 10.13 0.23
N LEU A 44 3.19 8.80 0.27
CA LEU A 44 3.27 7.91 -0.88
C LEU A 44 2.07 8.07 -1.83
N GLY A 45 2.06 9.15 -2.62
CA GLY A 45 1.13 9.39 -3.72
C GLY A 45 0.19 10.58 -3.54
N PRO A 46 -0.48 11.02 -4.61
CA PRO A 46 -1.26 12.25 -4.63
C PRO A 46 -2.36 12.21 -3.58
N ALA A 47 -2.49 13.34 -2.88
CA ALA A 47 -3.40 13.61 -1.79
C ALA A 47 -4.87 13.69 -2.24
N ALA A 48 -5.34 12.76 -3.08
CA ALA A 48 -6.77 12.53 -3.29
C ALA A 48 -7.33 11.86 -2.04
N ARG A 49 -7.36 12.63 -0.95
CA ARG A 49 -8.23 12.37 0.19
C ARG A 49 -9.62 12.69 -0.31
N GLU A 50 -10.29 11.70 -0.89
CA GLU A 50 -11.75 11.75 -0.92
C GLU A 50 -12.21 11.65 0.52
N ASP A 51 -12.69 12.77 1.05
CA ASP A 51 -13.20 12.95 2.41
C ASP A 51 -14.02 11.73 2.87
N GLY A 52 -13.41 10.91 3.73
CA GLY A 52 -14.06 9.76 4.37
C GLY A 52 -14.09 8.44 3.57
N ARG A 53 -13.57 8.36 2.34
CA ARG A 53 -13.46 7.09 1.60
C ARG A 53 -12.06 6.46 1.67
N HIS A 54 -12.02 5.13 1.68
CA HIS A 54 -10.79 4.34 1.70
C HIS A 54 -9.86 4.78 0.57
N ARG A 55 -8.58 5.05 0.90
CA ARG A 55 -7.56 5.42 -0.08
C ARG A 55 -7.50 4.40 -1.21
N ARG A 56 -7.58 4.90 -2.44
CA ARG A 56 -7.40 4.13 -3.66
C ARG A 56 -5.96 4.28 -4.13
N TRP A 57 -5.24 3.17 -4.20
CA TRP A 57 -3.87 3.10 -4.66
C TRP A 57 -3.87 2.95 -6.18
N THR A 58 -3.15 3.82 -6.87
CA THR A 58 -2.95 3.72 -8.31
C THR A 58 -1.91 2.63 -8.62
N PRO A 59 -1.85 2.13 -9.87
CA PRO A 59 -0.78 1.21 -10.27
C PRO A 59 0.63 1.79 -10.02
N GLY A 60 0.83 3.10 -10.16
CA GLY A 60 2.09 3.77 -9.83
C GLY A 60 2.43 3.73 -8.35
N ASP A 61 1.45 3.98 -7.48
CA ASP A 61 1.68 3.88 -6.03
C ASP A 61 2.00 2.43 -5.61
N VAL A 62 1.41 1.45 -6.28
CA VAL A 62 1.68 0.02 -6.04
C VAL A 62 3.11 -0.32 -6.44
N ALA A 63 3.59 0.16 -7.60
CA ALA A 63 4.98 -0.07 -8.03
C ALA A 63 5.99 0.53 -7.04
N LEU A 64 5.71 1.73 -6.52
CA LEU A 64 6.51 2.36 -5.48
C LEU A 64 6.54 1.50 -4.20
N LEU A 65 5.38 1.01 -3.75
CA LEU A 65 5.30 0.14 -2.58
C LEU A 65 5.99 -1.21 -2.79
N GLU A 66 5.91 -1.80 -3.99
CA GLU A 66 6.63 -3.02 -4.36
C GLU A 66 8.14 -2.81 -4.22
N GLU A 67 8.66 -1.69 -4.71
CA GLU A 67 10.07 -1.34 -4.60
C GLU A 67 10.49 -1.07 -3.15
N MET A 68 9.67 -0.35 -2.37
CA MET A 68 9.92 -0.17 -0.95
C MET A 68 9.99 -1.51 -0.20
N CYS A 69 9.10 -2.45 -0.52
CA CYS A 69 9.11 -3.79 0.07
C CYS A 69 10.38 -4.55 -0.31
N ARG A 70 10.79 -4.48 -1.58
CA ARG A 70 12.02 -5.10 -2.07
C ARG A 70 13.26 -4.57 -1.35
N LEU A 71 13.37 -3.24 -1.21
CA LEU A 71 14.48 -2.59 -0.51
C LEU A 71 14.48 -2.94 0.98
N THR A 72 13.30 -2.95 1.61
CA THR A 72 13.17 -3.32 3.02
C THR A 72 13.56 -4.78 3.26
N ALA A 73 13.17 -5.70 2.35
CA ALA A 73 13.57 -7.10 2.40
C ALA A 73 15.09 -7.29 2.20
N ALA A 74 15.74 -6.37 1.46
CA ALA A 74 17.19 -6.32 1.32
C ALA A 74 17.91 -5.69 2.53
N GLY A 75 17.17 -5.30 3.58
CA GLY A 75 17.72 -4.70 4.81
C GLY A 75 17.80 -3.18 4.80
N VAL A 76 17.31 -2.51 3.75
CA VAL A 76 17.26 -1.04 3.69
C VAL A 76 16.19 -0.51 4.65
N PRO A 77 16.48 0.50 5.48
CA PRO A 77 15.48 1.10 6.35
C PRO A 77 14.29 1.67 5.54
N PRO A 78 13.03 1.56 6.04
CA PRO A 78 11.85 1.97 5.28
C PRO A 78 11.86 3.43 4.82
N GLY A 79 12.55 4.33 5.53
CA GLY A 79 12.66 5.74 5.14
C GLY A 79 13.61 5.98 3.97
N GLU A 80 14.68 5.19 3.89
CA GLU A 80 15.59 5.22 2.74
C GLU A 80 14.95 4.50 1.55
N ALA A 81 14.31 3.35 1.79
CA ALA A 81 13.52 2.65 0.79
C ALA A 81 12.45 3.56 0.16
N ALA A 82 11.72 4.33 0.98
CA ALA A 82 10.74 5.30 0.50
C ALA A 82 11.37 6.36 -0.41
N ARG A 83 12.51 6.93 0.01
CA ARG A 83 13.20 7.97 -0.75
C ARG A 83 13.71 7.43 -2.10
N THR A 84 14.31 6.26 -2.08
CA THR A 84 14.81 5.59 -3.30
C THR A 84 13.66 5.26 -4.24
N ALA A 85 12.55 4.73 -3.73
CA ALA A 85 11.38 4.44 -4.55
C ALA A 85 10.75 5.72 -5.12
N LEU A 86 10.59 6.78 -4.31
CA LEU A 86 10.11 8.08 -4.79
C LEU A 86 11.00 8.68 -5.88
N HIS A 87 12.32 8.47 -5.81
CA HIS A 87 13.25 8.91 -6.86
C HIS A 87 13.20 8.02 -8.12
N ALA A 88 12.90 6.73 -7.97
CA ALA A 88 12.83 5.79 -9.09
C ALA A 88 11.52 5.92 -9.92
N PHE A 89 10.44 6.38 -9.29
CA PHE A 89 9.10 6.49 -9.91
C PHE A 89 8.58 7.94 -9.99
N GLY A 90 9.39 8.93 -9.60
CA GLY A 90 9.08 10.36 -9.62
C GLY A 90 9.42 11.05 -10.93
#